data_AF-A0A8D5U6M6-F1
#
_entry.id   AF-A0A8D5U6M6-F1
#
_cell.length_a   1.000
_cell.length_b   1.000
_cell.length_c   1.000
_cell.angle_alpha   90.00
_cell.angle_beta   90.00
_cell.angle_gamma   90.00
#
_symmetry.space_group_name_H-M   'P 1'
#
loop_
_entity.id
_entity.type
_entity.pdbx_description
1 polymer ?
#
loop_
_entity_poly.entity_id
_entity_poly.type
_entity_poly.pdbx_seq_one_letter_code
_entity_poly.pdbx_strand_id
1 'polypeptide(L)'
;MSQAKKFLILQDLILARTAMEKVSLHLSNRQEAVFPWVERELKEFIRRYSTDRELSTYALSIKEAIERKDTDSLRKNVNEAKEKLNKMIDEMYKSLAQGQ
;
A
#
# COMPACT_ATOMS: atom_id res chain seq x y z
N MET A 1 5.83 -9.21 -20.88
CA MET A 1 4.47 -8.84 -20.41
C MET A 1 3.92 -7.76 -21.33
N SER A 2 2.67 -7.82 -21.79
CA SER A 2 2.12 -6.82 -22.72
C SER A 2 2.01 -5.43 -22.07
N GLN A 3 2.05 -4.37 -22.89
CA GLN A 3 1.90 -2.99 -22.40
C GLN A 3 0.58 -2.78 -21.64
N ALA A 4 -0.53 -3.35 -22.14
CA ALA A 4 -1.82 -3.29 -21.46
C ALA A 4 -1.77 -3.91 -20.04
N LYS A 5 -1.08 -5.05 -19.88
CA LYS A 5 -0.94 -5.68 -18.56
C LYS A 5 -0.06 -4.87 -17.62
N LYS A 6 1.01 -4.24 -18.12
CA LYS A 6 1.84 -3.32 -17.35
C LYS A 6 1.04 -2.10 -16.87
N PHE A 7 0.17 -1.55 -17.73
CA PHE A 7 -0.69 -0.42 -17.39
C PHE A 7 -1.70 -0.76 -16.28
N LEU A 8 -2.33 -1.93 -16.35
CA LEU A 8 -3.24 -2.39 -15.28
C LEU A 8 -2.51 -2.55 -13.94
N ILE A 9 -1.32 -3.16 -13.96
CA ILE A 9 -0.48 -3.28 -12.74
C ILE A 9 -0.15 -1.90 -12.17
N LEU A 10 0.21 -0.93 -13.02
CA LEU A 10 0.48 0.43 -12.58
C LEU A 10 -0.74 1.08 -11.93
N GLN A 11 -1.93 0.94 -12.52
CA GLN A 11 -3.17 1.45 -11.93
C GLN A 11 -3.42 0.85 -10.54
N ASP A 12 -3.21 -0.46 -10.39
CA ASP A 12 -3.37 -1.15 -9.12
C ASP A 12 -2.40 -0.64 -8.04
N LEU A 13 -1.13 -0.41 -8.42
CA LEU A 13 -0.13 0.17 -7.53
C LEU A 13 -0.50 1.59 -7.09
N ILE A 14 -1.03 2.41 -8.01
CA ILE A 14 -1.49 3.78 -7.70
C ILE A 14 -2.68 3.76 -6.73
N LEU A 15 -3.63 2.84 -6.92
CA LEU A 15 -4.77 2.68 -6.02
C LEU A 15 -4.31 2.25 -4.62
N ALA A 16 -3.39 1.29 -4.53
CA ALA A 16 -2.76 0.88 -3.27
C ALA A 16 -2.06 2.05 -2.58
N ARG A 17 -1.26 2.83 -3.32
CA ARG A 17 -0.53 4.00 -2.78
C ARG A 17 -1.48 5.10 -2.30
N THR A 18 -2.60 5.27 -2.99
CA THR A 18 -3.64 6.23 -2.59
C THR A 18 -4.33 5.81 -1.29
N ALA A 19 -4.63 4.51 -1.12
CA ALA A 19 -5.15 3.98 0.13
C ALA A 19 -4.16 4.19 1.30
N MET A 20 -2.88 3.94 1.08
CA MET A 20 -1.83 4.21 2.07
C MET A 20 -1.75 5.69 2.45
N GLU A 21 -1.84 6.60 1.47
CA GLU A 21 -1.83 8.04 1.73
C GLU A 21 -3.01 8.48 2.58
N LYS A 22 -4.22 7.99 2.27
CA LYS A 22 -5.42 8.27 3.09
C LYS A 22 -5.22 7.85 4.54
N VAL A 23 -4.70 6.65 4.77
CA VAL A 23 -4.45 6.15 6.13
C VAL A 23 -3.32 6.93 6.79
N SER A 24 -2.23 7.23 6.09
CA SER A 24 -1.12 8.05 6.60
C SER A 24 -1.61 9.43 7.06
N LEU A 25 -2.47 10.10 6.29
CA LEU A 25 -3.12 11.36 6.67
C LEU A 25 -4.02 11.20 7.90
N HIS A 26 -4.83 10.14 7.94
CA HIS A 26 -5.68 9.84 9.10
C HIS A 26 -4.87 9.67 10.38
N LEU A 27 -3.75 8.93 10.31
CA LEU A 27 -2.85 8.71 11.43
C LEU A 27 -2.08 9.98 11.80
N SER A 28 -1.73 10.84 10.85
CA SER A 28 -1.00 12.08 11.14
C SER A 28 -1.86 13.11 11.89
N ASN A 29 -3.17 13.12 11.64
CA ASN A 29 -4.10 14.06 12.26
C ASN A 29 -4.72 13.54 13.58
N ARG A 30 -4.32 12.36 14.05
CA ARG A 30 -4.91 11.70 15.22
C ARG A 30 -3.87 10.99 16.08
N GLN A 31 -4.09 11.01 17.39
CA GLN A 31 -3.28 10.25 18.33
C GLN A 31 -3.56 8.74 18.23
N GLU A 32 -4.81 8.36 17.99
CA GLU A 32 -5.23 6.95 17.85
C GLU A 32 -5.89 6.67 16.51
N ALA A 33 -5.64 5.48 15.96
CA ALA A 33 -6.25 5.03 14.73
C ALA A 33 -7.73 4.64 14.93
N VAL A 34 -8.56 4.89 13.92
CA VAL A 34 -9.92 4.35 13.86
C VAL A 34 -9.83 3.04 13.11
N PHE A 35 -9.46 1.97 13.82
CA PHE A 35 -9.11 0.68 13.20
C PHE A 35 -10.18 0.11 12.24
N PRO A 36 -11.49 0.17 12.53
CA PRO A 36 -12.50 -0.29 11.55
C PRO A 36 -12.48 0.50 10.24
N TRP A 37 -12.14 1.79 10.29
CA TRP A 37 -12.00 2.61 9.09
C TRP A 37 -10.72 2.25 8.34
N VAL A 38 -9.60 2.11 9.05
CA VAL A 38 -8.31 1.70 8.46
C VAL A 38 -8.43 0.34 7.78
N GLU A 39 -9.03 -0.64 8.46
CA GLU A 39 -9.24 -1.97 7.92
C GLU A 39 -10.03 -1.93 6.61
N ARG A 40 -11.10 -1.12 6.55
CA ARG A 40 -11.89 -0.96 5.33
C ARG A 40 -11.07 -0.34 4.20
N GLU A 41 -10.31 0.71 4.47
CA GLU A 41 -9.50 1.37 3.43
C GLU A 41 -8.35 0.49 2.92
N LEU A 42 -7.75 -0.35 3.79
CA LEU A 42 -6.61 -1.21 3.44
C LEU A 42 -6.99 -2.66 3.10
N LYS A 43 -8.27 -3.01 3.16
CA LYS A 43 -8.77 -4.38 2.93
C LYS A 43 -8.24 -4.96 1.62
N GLU A 44 -8.35 -4.21 0.53
CA GLU A 44 -7.96 -4.70 -0.79
C GLU A 44 -6.44 -4.82 -0.92
N PHE A 45 -5.68 -3.88 -0.33
CA PHE A 45 -4.23 -3.98 -0.28
C PHE A 45 -3.80 -5.25 0.46
N ILE A 46 -4.34 -5.49 1.66
CA ILE A 46 -4.02 -6.66 2.47
C ILE A 46 -4.37 -7.94 1.68
N ARG A 47 -5.59 -8.03 1.15
CA ARG A 47 -6.06 -9.21 0.41
C ARG A 47 -5.18 -9.53 -0.80
N ARG A 48 -4.80 -8.50 -1.57
CA ARG A 48 -4.08 -8.67 -2.83
C ARG A 48 -2.59 -8.93 -2.62
N TYR A 49 -1.97 -8.24 -1.67
CA TYR A 49 -0.52 -8.22 -1.54
C TYR A 49 0.02 -9.10 -0.41
N SER A 50 -0.82 -9.77 0.38
CA SER A 50 -0.36 -10.70 1.44
C SER A 50 0.53 -11.84 0.94
N THR A 51 0.43 -12.22 -0.33
CA THR A 51 1.27 -13.26 -0.97
C THR A 51 2.20 -12.69 -2.04
N ASP A 52 2.24 -11.36 -2.20
CA ASP A 52 3.10 -10.72 -3.18
C ASP A 52 4.56 -10.76 -2.72
N ARG A 53 5.48 -11.02 -3.65
CA ARG A 53 6.91 -11.19 -3.33
C ARG A 53 7.52 -9.94 -2.69
N GLU A 54 7.09 -8.75 -3.07
CA GLU A 54 7.69 -7.50 -2.62
C GLU A 54 6.86 -6.79 -1.55
N LEU A 55 5.56 -7.05 -1.51
CA LEU A 55 4.61 -6.33 -0.66
C LEU A 55 4.03 -7.16 0.49
N SER A 56 4.23 -8.48 0.52
CA SER A 56 3.69 -9.38 1.56
C SER A 56 4.08 -8.99 2.97
N THR A 57 5.34 -8.66 3.22
CA THR A 57 5.80 -8.24 4.55
C THR A 57 4.99 -7.05 5.05
N TYR A 58 4.79 -6.02 4.22
CA TYR A 58 4.02 -4.84 4.59
C TYR A 58 2.53 -5.18 4.80
N ALA A 59 1.94 -5.97 3.91
CA ALA A 59 0.53 -6.36 4.01
C ALA A 59 0.23 -7.14 5.30
N LEU A 60 1.11 -8.08 5.66
CA LEU A 60 0.97 -8.88 6.87
C LEU A 60 1.22 -8.04 8.13
N SER A 61 2.25 -7.19 8.15
CA SER A 61 2.51 -6.32 9.30
C SER A 61 1.42 -5.27 9.53
N ILE A 62 0.83 -4.71 8.46
CA ILE A 62 -0.34 -3.82 8.57
C ILE A 62 -1.53 -4.58 9.14
N LYS A 63 -1.80 -5.80 8.65
CA LYS A 63 -2.89 -6.64 9.15
C LYS A 63 -2.73 -6.93 10.64
N GLU A 64 -1.54 -7.34 11.06
CA GLU A 64 -1.23 -7.62 12.46
C GLU A 64 -1.39 -6.37 13.35
N ALA A 65 -0.94 -5.20 12.89
CA ALA A 65 -1.11 -3.95 13.61
C ALA A 65 -2.60 -3.56 13.77
N ILE A 66 -3.43 -3.82 12.74
CA ILE A 66 -4.88 -3.60 12.83
C ILE A 66 -5.52 -4.53 13.86
N GLU A 67 -5.19 -5.83 13.81
CA GLU A 67 -5.73 -6.85 14.72
C GLU A 67 -5.35 -6.56 16.19
N ARG A 68 -4.12 -6.08 16.41
CA ARG A 68 -3.60 -5.73 17.74
C ARG A 68 -3.96 -4.33 18.22
N LYS A 69 -4.61 -3.52 17.36
CA LYS A 69 -4.90 -2.11 17.61
C LYS A 69 -3.64 -1.30 17.95
N ASP A 70 -2.52 -1.62 17.30
CA ASP A 70 -1.23 -0.95 17.50
C ASP A 70 -1.07 0.21 16.49
N THR A 71 -1.29 1.43 16.97
CA THR A 71 -1.25 2.64 16.12
C THR A 71 0.17 2.97 15.64
N ASP A 72 1.18 2.73 16.46
CA ASP A 72 2.57 3.09 16.12
C ASP A 72 3.15 2.13 15.08
N SER A 73 2.92 0.83 15.28
CA SER A 73 3.26 -0.17 14.28
C SER A 73 2.50 0.07 12.97
N LEU A 74 1.20 0.39 13.04
CA LEU A 74 0.42 0.71 11.86
C LEU A 74 1.01 1.93 11.11
N ARG A 75 1.35 3.01 11.82
CA ARG A 75 1.94 4.22 11.24
C ARG A 75 3.26 3.92 10.53
N LYS A 76 4.14 3.18 11.18
CA LYS A 76 5.42 2.76 10.61
C LYS A 76 5.19 1.97 9.31
N ASN A 77 4.42 0.90 9.39
CA ASN A 77 4.24 -0.01 8.26
C ASN A 77 3.49 0.63 7.08
N VAL A 78 2.49 1.49 7.33
CA VAL A 78 1.79 2.24 6.26
C VAL A 78 2.75 3.18 5.52
N ASN A 79 3.62 3.88 6.25
CA ASN A 79 4.58 4.78 5.63
C ASN A 79 5.67 4.03 4.84
N GLU A 80 6.19 2.92 5.39
CA GLU A 80 7.16 2.09 4.66
C GLU A 80 6.55 1.45 3.40
N ALA A 81 5.31 0.94 3.49
CA ALA A 81 4.58 0.42 2.34
C ALA A 81 4.38 1.49 1.27
N LYS A 82 4.03 2.72 1.68
CA LYS A 82 3.88 3.86 0.77
C LYS A 82 5.17 4.15 0.01
N GLU A 83 6.31 4.21 0.68
CA GLU A 83 7.61 4.44 0.05
C GLU A 83 7.99 3.31 -0.92
N LYS A 84 7.70 2.05 -0.55
CA LYS A 84 7.93 0.92 -1.46
C LYS A 84 7.05 1.02 -2.71
N LEU A 85 5.77 1.35 -2.56
CA LEU A 85 4.84 1.54 -3.68
C LEU A 85 5.29 2.68 -4.59
N ASN A 86 5.76 3.81 -4.05
CA ASN A 86 6.30 4.92 -4.85
C ASN A 86 7.44 4.45 -5.77
N LYS A 87 8.41 3.70 -5.22
CA LYS A 87 9.53 3.15 -6.00
C LYS A 87 9.05 2.21 -7.11
N MET A 88 8.12 1.31 -6.81
CA MET A 88 7.57 0.37 -7.79
C MET A 88 6.80 1.10 -8.92
N ILE A 89 6.05 2.15 -8.56
CA ILE A 89 5.33 3.00 -9.52
C ILE A 89 6.32 3.69 -10.45
N ASP A 90 7.38 4.30 -9.91
CA ASP A 90 8.41 4.98 -10.70
C ASP A 90 9.15 4.04 -11.66
N GLU A 91 9.49 2.84 -11.18
CA GLU A 91 10.09 1.78 -12.01
C GLU A 91 9.14 1.34 -13.13
N MET A 92 7.85 1.21 -12.83
CA MET A 92 6.85 0.85 -13.84
C MET A 92 6.66 1.94 -14.89
N TYR A 93 6.62 3.22 -14.49
CA TYR A 93 6.59 4.34 -15.44
C TYR A 93 7.80 4.34 -16.37
N LYS A 94 9.02 4.14 -15.83
CA LYS A 94 10.24 4.03 -16.65
C LYS A 94 10.17 2.86 -17.63
N SER A 95 9.67 1.70 -17.18
CA SER A 95 9.52 0.51 -18.03
C SER A 95 8.47 0.67 -19.13
N LEU A 96 7.43 1.47 -18.91
CA LEU A 96 6.43 1.83 -19.92
C LEU A 96 7.02 2.81 -20.95
N ALA A 97 7.75 3.82 -20.49
CA ALA A 97 8.38 4.84 -21.34
C ALA A 97 9.49 4.28 -22.25
N GLN A 98 10.27 3.30 -21.78
CA GLN A 98 11.31 2.61 -22.56
C GLN A 98 10.76 1.59 -23.57
N GLY A 99 9.46 1.29 -23.51
CA GLY A 99 8.79 0.41 -24.45
C GLY A 99 8.03 1.15 -25.56
N GLN A 100 8.35 2.43 -25.77
CA GLN A 100 8.05 3.24 -26.96
C GLN A 100 9.27 3.27 -27.86
#